data_AF-R5BFY8-F1
#
_entry.id   AF-R5BFY8-F1
#
_cell.length_a   1.000
_cell.length_b   1.000
_cell.length_c   1.000
_cell.angle_alpha   90.00
_cell.angle_beta   90.00
_cell.angle_gamma   90.00
#
_symmetry.space_group_name_H-M   'P 1'
#
loop_
_entity.id
_entity.type
_entity.pdbx_description
1 polymer ?
#
loop_
_entity_poly.entity_id
_entity_poly.type
_entity_poly.pdbx_seq_one_letter_code
_entity_poly.pdbx_strand_id
1 'polypeptide(L)'
;MRTSERKCAVRRKADDQTTINQETIEHEGVNQETVDGQKTADCPDAASEEEQYLKRYRHCRRLIENDGRFIGMTDEEKDAYAQRLATPEYLDLTCDWAFKYLFQNHPELLVRLLNDILQEDIMSVEFRNTELTEISPQDKRILFDLLCRTPGGTILVEMQRTSRFDQRDRLLFYGSRLVTRQVKRGDEEYVLAPVKVICIMNYEDEHPNSPEGKILYHYRLREIETAEPFGDRMSFYLLELPRIMRYTDEYDSPVAGWCRIFRNFSIFAKSRSEKDAEFERLERAMRVSGLDDQEIDNYFSDMMTEKEMHPYIKGAEQQGYRKGFKAGVEQGTAEGVEKGIEKVAKSMLSLGIPVEQIGIATGLSPERIETLRQD
;
A
#
# COMPACT_ATOMS: atom_id res chain seq x y z
N MET A 1 -52.14 -23.41 -10.82
CA MET A 1 -52.81 -23.14 -12.12
C MET A 1 -52.75 -21.63 -12.32
N ARG A 2 -52.14 -21.00 -13.32
CA ARG A 2 -51.70 -21.39 -14.67
C ARG A 2 -50.26 -20.90 -14.89
N THR A 3 -49.47 -21.75 -15.55
CA THR A 3 -48.14 -21.50 -16.08
C THR A 3 -48.23 -20.81 -17.45
N SER A 4 -47.30 -19.90 -17.76
CA SER A 4 -47.11 -19.33 -19.10
C SER A 4 -45.66 -19.53 -19.50
N GLU A 5 -45.40 -20.63 -20.21
CA GLU A 5 -44.15 -20.92 -20.89
C GLU A 5 -43.98 -20.01 -22.12
N ARG A 6 -42.78 -19.45 -22.32
CA ARG A 6 -42.33 -18.96 -23.63
C ARG A 6 -41.04 -19.69 -24.00
N LYS A 7 -41.15 -20.55 -25.01
CA LYS A 7 -40.06 -21.20 -25.75
C LYS A 7 -39.83 -20.47 -27.09
N CYS A 8 -38.66 -20.76 -27.68
CA CYS A 8 -38.15 -20.45 -29.02
C CYS A 8 -37.38 -19.12 -29.15
N ALA A 9 -36.20 -19.03 -29.77
CA ALA A 9 -35.59 -19.95 -30.74
C ALA A 9 -34.05 -19.90 -30.70
N VAL A 10 -33.45 -21.09 -30.81
CA VAL A 10 -32.04 -21.36 -31.10
C VAL A 10 -31.80 -21.10 -32.59
N ARG A 11 -30.78 -20.30 -32.93
CA ARG A 11 -30.20 -20.27 -34.28
C ARG A 11 -28.75 -20.78 -34.21
N ARG A 12 -28.57 -21.99 -34.73
CA ARG A 12 -27.28 -22.58 -35.11
C ARG A 12 -26.76 -21.86 -36.36
N LYS A 13 -25.47 -21.52 -36.37
CA LYS A 13 -24.68 -21.48 -37.61
C LYS A 13 -23.49 -22.41 -37.42
N ALA A 14 -23.39 -23.34 -38.37
CA ALA A 14 -22.35 -24.32 -38.52
C ALA A 14 -21.10 -23.70 -39.18
N ASP A 15 -19.97 -24.21 -38.73
CA ASP A 15 -18.82 -24.69 -39.49
C ASP A 15 -18.13 -23.75 -40.49
N ASP A 16 -16.86 -23.44 -40.18
CA ASP A 16 -15.77 -23.56 -41.14
C ASP A 16 -14.49 -23.96 -40.38
N GLN A 17 -14.14 -25.24 -40.51
CA GLN A 17 -12.83 -25.79 -40.19
C GLN A 17 -11.96 -25.66 -41.44
N THR A 18 -10.82 -24.97 -41.33
CA THR A 18 -9.73 -25.11 -42.30
C THR A 18 -8.45 -25.46 -41.56
N THR A 19 -7.95 -26.63 -41.95
CA THR A 19 -6.85 -27.39 -41.36
C THR A 19 -5.49 -26.90 -41.90
N ILE A 20 -4.53 -26.72 -40.98
CA ILE A 20 -3.07 -26.95 -41.06
C ILE A 20 -2.30 -26.41 -42.29
N ASN A 21 -1.23 -25.64 -42.00
CA ASN A 21 0.11 -25.92 -42.55
C ASN A 21 1.22 -25.33 -41.66
N GLN A 22 2.03 -26.22 -41.10
CA GLN A 22 3.38 -25.96 -40.59
C GLN A 22 4.36 -26.31 -41.71
N GLU A 23 5.37 -25.45 -41.92
CA GLU A 23 6.71 -25.63 -42.48
C GLU A 23 7.12 -24.27 -43.10
N THR A 24 8.35 -23.75 -43.15
CA THR A 24 9.67 -23.94 -42.53
C THR A 24 10.54 -22.84 -43.20
N ILE A 25 11.27 -22.04 -42.41
CA ILE A 25 12.55 -21.35 -42.70
C ILE A 25 12.65 -20.44 -43.95
N GLU A 26 13.05 -19.17 -43.77
CA GLU A 26 14.33 -18.65 -44.32
C GLU A 26 14.67 -17.24 -43.82
N HIS A 27 15.96 -17.08 -43.54
CA HIS A 27 16.67 -15.85 -43.20
C HIS A 27 16.63 -14.85 -44.36
N GLU A 28 16.36 -13.58 -44.09
CA GLU A 28 16.99 -12.48 -44.84
C GLU A 28 17.27 -11.31 -43.90
N GLY A 29 18.53 -10.88 -43.89
CA GLY A 29 19.02 -9.77 -43.09
C GLY A 29 19.12 -8.47 -43.88
N VAL A 30 19.26 -7.40 -43.09
CA VAL A 30 19.84 -6.10 -43.44
C VAL A 30 19.02 -5.20 -44.36
N ASN A 31 18.51 -4.10 -43.79
CA ASN A 31 18.89 -2.77 -44.28
C ASN A 31 18.80 -1.73 -43.15
N GLN A 32 19.97 -1.18 -42.82
CA GLN A 32 20.11 0.09 -42.12
C GLN A 32 19.78 1.20 -43.13
N GLU A 33 18.71 1.95 -42.88
CA GLU A 33 18.56 3.30 -43.45
C GLU A 33 18.50 4.29 -42.31
N THR A 34 19.56 5.08 -42.22
CA THR A 34 19.66 6.34 -41.52
C THR A 34 18.61 7.31 -42.04
N VAL A 35 17.71 7.76 -41.17
CA VAL A 35 16.87 8.95 -41.43
C VAL A 35 17.30 10.05 -40.47
N ASP A 36 17.86 11.08 -41.08
CA ASP A 36 18.26 12.35 -40.50
C ASP A 36 17.12 13.05 -39.74
N GLY A 37 17.47 13.56 -38.57
CA GLY A 37 17.18 14.93 -38.14
C GLY A 37 15.74 15.43 -38.27
N GLN A 38 14.89 15.05 -37.32
CA GLN A 38 13.72 15.85 -36.98
C GLN A 38 13.93 16.42 -35.57
N LYS A 39 14.32 17.70 -35.53
CA LYS A 39 14.35 18.52 -34.31
C LYS A 39 12.98 18.44 -33.65
N THR A 40 12.90 17.70 -32.57
CA THR A 40 11.82 17.81 -31.59
C THR A 40 11.84 19.25 -31.07
N ALA A 41 10.74 19.97 -31.31
CA ALA A 41 10.50 21.24 -30.68
C ALA A 41 10.49 21.01 -29.16
N ASP A 42 11.35 21.76 -28.44
CA ASP A 42 11.41 21.77 -26.98
C ASP A 42 10.00 22.02 -26.41
N CYS A 43 9.44 20.98 -25.80
CA CYS A 43 8.36 21.11 -24.83
C CYS A 43 9.03 21.31 -23.47
N PRO A 44 8.76 22.40 -22.74
CA PRO A 44 9.38 22.62 -21.45
C PRO A 44 8.82 21.63 -20.42
N ASP A 45 9.71 21.05 -19.61
CA ASP A 45 9.44 20.28 -18.38
C ASP A 45 8.87 18.85 -18.47
N ALA A 46 9.44 17.99 -19.32
CA ALA A 46 9.40 16.54 -19.06
C ALA A 46 10.78 16.07 -18.61
N ALA A 47 11.05 16.15 -17.29
CA ALA A 47 12.22 15.49 -16.70
C ALA A 47 12.18 14.00 -17.09
N SER A 48 13.33 13.44 -17.45
CA SER A 48 13.43 12.02 -17.83
C SER A 48 12.90 11.11 -16.72
N GLU A 49 12.41 9.91 -17.06
CA GLU A 49 11.96 8.93 -16.05
C GLU A 49 13.03 8.66 -14.98
N GLU A 50 14.31 8.70 -15.37
CA GLU A 50 15.44 8.59 -14.46
C GLU A 50 15.52 9.77 -13.47
N GLU A 51 15.32 11.00 -13.93
CA GLU A 51 15.27 12.19 -13.07
C GLU A 51 14.08 12.17 -12.12
N GLN A 52 12.91 11.72 -12.60
CA GLN A 52 11.71 11.59 -11.78
C GLN A 52 11.89 10.52 -10.69
N TYR A 53 12.48 9.37 -11.04
CA TYR A 53 12.87 8.34 -10.06
C TYR A 53 13.86 8.88 -9.05
N LEU A 54 14.92 9.56 -9.50
CA LEU A 54 15.96 10.10 -8.63
C LEU A 54 15.41 11.17 -7.69
N LYS A 55 14.44 11.98 -8.14
CA LYS A 55 13.67 12.89 -7.29
C LYS A 55 12.97 12.10 -6.18
N ARG A 56 12.10 11.14 -6.52
CA ARG A 56 11.38 10.31 -5.52
C ARG A 56 12.33 9.63 -4.53
N TYR A 57 13.43 9.07 -5.04
CA TYR A 57 14.45 8.41 -4.24
C TYR A 57 15.09 9.36 -3.22
N ARG A 58 15.47 10.57 -3.62
CA ARG A 58 16.05 11.58 -2.70
C ARG A 58 15.09 11.94 -1.57
N HIS A 59 13.79 12.11 -1.88
CA HIS A 59 12.76 12.35 -0.86
C HIS A 59 12.66 11.17 0.11
N CYS A 60 12.55 9.94 -0.40
CA CYS A 60 12.51 8.73 0.42
C CYS A 60 13.73 8.62 1.34
N ARG A 61 14.94 8.79 0.79
CA ARG A 61 16.19 8.77 1.56
C ARG A 61 16.21 9.80 2.68
N ARG A 62 15.88 11.06 2.36
CA ARG A 62 15.83 12.14 3.36
C ARG A 62 14.84 11.82 4.49
N LEU A 63 13.65 11.33 4.17
CA LEU A 63 12.65 10.98 5.17
C LEU A 63 13.13 9.84 6.07
N ILE A 64 13.70 8.78 5.49
CA ILE A 64 14.26 7.63 6.22
C ILE A 64 15.40 8.05 7.15
N GLU A 65 16.28 8.94 6.70
CA GLU A 65 17.42 9.43 7.49
C GLU A 65 16.99 10.24 8.72
N ASN A 66 15.87 10.97 8.61
CA ASN A 66 15.35 11.83 9.67
C ASN A 66 14.34 11.13 10.59
N ASP A 67 14.02 9.87 10.33
CA ASP A 67 13.02 9.13 11.06
C ASP A 67 13.66 8.17 12.08
N GLY A 68 13.36 8.39 13.36
CA GLY A 68 13.92 7.64 14.48
C GLY A 68 13.68 6.13 14.42
N ARG A 69 12.66 5.69 13.66
CA ARG A 69 12.35 4.26 13.47
C ARG A 69 13.42 3.52 12.66
N PHE A 70 14.27 4.22 11.91
CA PHE A 70 15.29 3.64 11.03
C PHE A 70 16.72 3.73 11.60
N ILE A 71 16.90 4.20 12.84
CA ILE A 71 18.24 4.37 13.46
C ILE A 71 19.06 3.06 13.48
N GLY A 72 18.40 1.92 13.67
CA GLY A 72 19.05 0.60 13.74
C GLY A 72 19.42 -0.04 12.39
N MET A 73 19.03 0.57 11.27
CA MET A 73 19.26 0.01 9.92
C MET A 73 20.60 0.48 9.34
N THR A 74 21.27 -0.38 8.57
CA THR A 74 22.47 0.01 7.80
C THR A 74 22.12 0.93 6.63
N ASP A 75 23.12 1.62 6.08
CA ASP A 75 22.89 2.49 4.93
C ASP A 75 22.41 1.71 3.70
N GLU A 76 22.88 0.48 3.49
CA GLU A 76 22.42 -0.41 2.42
C GLU A 76 20.95 -0.83 2.61
N GLU A 77 20.51 -1.08 3.85
CA GLU A 77 19.12 -1.44 4.14
C GLU A 77 18.18 -0.25 3.92
N LYS A 78 18.60 0.94 4.36
CA LYS A 78 17.90 2.20 4.11
C LYS A 78 17.83 2.50 2.61
N ASP A 79 18.92 2.25 1.88
CA ASP A 79 18.98 2.43 0.43
C ASP A 79 18.02 1.49 -0.29
N ALA A 80 18.08 0.20 -0.01
CA ALA A 80 17.17 -0.79 -0.59
C ALA A 80 15.69 -0.47 -0.32
N TYR A 81 15.37 -0.01 0.90
CA TYR A 81 14.01 0.40 1.25
C TYR A 81 13.59 1.67 0.47
N ALA A 82 14.46 2.67 0.38
CA ALA A 82 14.21 3.90 -0.38
C ALA A 82 14.00 3.63 -1.88
N GLN A 83 14.85 2.79 -2.49
CA GLN A 83 14.72 2.39 -3.90
C GLN A 83 13.37 1.74 -4.17
N ARG A 84 12.97 0.78 -3.32
CA ARG A 84 11.67 0.11 -3.44
C ARG A 84 10.51 1.09 -3.32
N LEU A 85 10.56 2.00 -2.35
CA LEU A 85 9.50 2.97 -2.11
C LEU A 85 9.39 3.99 -3.25
N ALA A 86 10.51 4.39 -3.84
CA ALA A 86 10.57 5.34 -4.95
C ALA A 86 10.28 4.73 -6.33
N THR A 87 10.23 3.40 -6.43
CA THR A 87 10.04 2.69 -7.72
C THR A 87 8.70 3.05 -8.40
N PRO A 88 7.54 3.02 -7.71
CA PRO A 88 6.26 3.30 -8.37
C PRO A 88 6.19 4.73 -8.91
N GLU A 89 5.73 4.87 -10.16
CA GLU A 89 5.49 6.16 -10.81
C GLU A 89 4.13 6.78 -10.43
N TYR A 90 3.22 5.95 -9.91
CA TYR A 90 1.85 6.33 -9.57
C TYR A 90 1.57 6.18 -8.08
N LEU A 91 0.60 6.95 -7.60
CA LEU A 91 0.07 6.91 -6.25
C LEU A 91 -0.53 5.53 -5.91
N ASP A 92 -0.31 5.07 -4.69
CA ASP A 92 -1.04 3.95 -4.08
C ASP A 92 -2.30 4.51 -3.39
N LEU A 93 -3.49 4.32 -3.97
CA LEU A 93 -4.74 4.84 -3.37
C LEU A 93 -5.19 4.08 -2.11
N THR A 94 -4.46 3.04 -1.69
CA THR A 94 -4.66 2.44 -0.37
C THR A 94 -3.92 3.20 0.73
N CYS A 95 -3.05 4.16 0.36
CA CYS A 95 -2.46 5.18 1.21
C CYS A 95 -3.53 6.23 1.59
N ASP A 96 -3.59 6.61 2.86
CA ASP A 96 -4.61 7.54 3.37
C ASP A 96 -4.44 8.93 2.75
N TRP A 97 -3.19 9.41 2.71
CA TRP A 97 -2.87 10.70 2.12
C TRP A 97 -3.22 10.74 0.63
N ALA A 98 -2.81 9.72 -0.15
CA ALA A 98 -3.05 9.70 -1.59
C ALA A 98 -4.55 9.59 -1.93
N PHE A 99 -5.30 8.80 -1.16
CA PHE A 99 -6.75 8.68 -1.29
C PHE A 99 -7.44 10.05 -1.10
N LYS A 100 -7.10 10.74 0.00
CA LYS A 100 -7.65 12.08 0.30
C LYS A 100 -7.24 13.09 -0.76
N TYR A 101 -5.95 13.13 -1.10
CA TYR A 101 -5.37 14.03 -2.08
C TYR A 101 -6.06 13.91 -3.44
N LEU A 102 -6.15 12.69 -3.99
CA LEU A 102 -6.72 12.48 -5.31
C LEU A 102 -8.17 12.98 -5.34
N PHE A 103 -9.01 12.49 -4.43
CA PHE A 103 -10.45 12.76 -4.52
C PHE A 103 -10.84 14.17 -4.11
N GLN A 104 -10.04 14.87 -3.29
CA GLN A 104 -10.28 16.28 -2.98
C GLN A 104 -9.87 17.22 -4.12
N ASN A 105 -8.76 16.93 -4.81
CA ASN A 105 -8.30 17.74 -5.96
C ASN A 105 -9.03 17.38 -7.26
N HIS A 106 -9.59 16.17 -7.35
CA HIS A 106 -10.31 15.65 -8.50
C HIS A 106 -11.71 15.12 -8.11
N PRO A 107 -12.63 15.99 -7.63
CA PRO A 107 -13.95 15.59 -7.16
C PRO A 107 -14.80 14.86 -8.21
N GLU A 108 -14.56 15.10 -9.51
CA GLU A 108 -15.19 14.37 -10.60
C GLU A 108 -14.88 12.86 -10.58
N LEU A 109 -13.67 12.49 -10.15
CA LEU A 109 -13.28 11.09 -9.99
C LEU A 109 -14.02 10.46 -8.81
N LEU A 110 -14.20 11.22 -7.72
CA LEU A 110 -14.99 10.76 -6.57
C LEU A 110 -16.44 10.56 -6.96
N VAL A 111 -17.05 11.51 -7.66
CA VAL A 111 -18.43 11.41 -8.14
C VAL A 111 -18.63 10.14 -8.98
N ARG A 112 -17.69 9.82 -9.87
CA ARG A 112 -17.74 8.57 -10.66
C ARG A 112 -17.69 7.33 -9.79
N LEU A 113 -16.71 7.26 -8.88
CA LEU A 113 -16.59 6.16 -7.93
C LEU A 113 -17.90 5.97 -7.13
N LEU A 114 -18.48 7.08 -6.66
CA LEU A 114 -19.74 7.06 -5.92
C LEU A 114 -20.90 6.57 -6.78
N ASN A 115 -21.04 7.04 -8.02
CA ASN A 115 -22.10 6.59 -8.92
C ASN A 115 -21.97 5.10 -9.26
N ASP A 116 -20.74 4.61 -9.44
CA ASP A 116 -20.48 3.19 -9.71
C ASP A 116 -20.82 2.30 -8.50
N ILE A 117 -20.48 2.74 -7.28
CA ILE A 117 -20.78 2.01 -6.03
C ILE A 117 -22.27 2.07 -5.69
N LEU A 118 -22.87 3.25 -5.76
CA LEU A 118 -24.22 3.51 -5.27
C LEU A 118 -25.30 3.24 -6.33
N GLN A 119 -24.92 3.21 -7.61
CA GLN A 119 -25.84 3.14 -8.76
C GLN A 119 -26.81 4.34 -8.75
N GLU A 120 -26.25 5.54 -8.62
CA GLU A 120 -26.96 6.82 -8.54
C GLU A 120 -26.43 7.82 -9.57
N ASP A 121 -27.18 8.92 -9.77
CA ASP A 121 -26.82 10.02 -10.67
C ASP A 121 -26.36 11.26 -9.86
N ILE A 122 -25.27 11.11 -9.10
CA ILE A 122 -24.67 12.23 -8.36
C ILE A 122 -24.00 13.16 -9.37
N MET A 123 -24.39 14.44 -9.34
CA MET A 123 -23.83 15.46 -10.23
C MET A 123 -22.61 16.16 -9.63
N SER A 124 -22.59 16.33 -8.31
CA SER A 124 -21.50 16.97 -7.56
C SER A 124 -21.55 16.60 -6.09
N VAL A 125 -20.43 16.82 -5.40
CA VAL A 125 -20.27 16.64 -3.96
C VAL A 125 -19.76 17.93 -3.33
N GLU A 126 -20.28 18.25 -2.14
CA GLU A 126 -19.72 19.28 -1.27
C GLU A 126 -18.93 18.62 -0.14
N PHE A 127 -17.62 18.90 -0.04
CA PHE A 127 -16.80 18.40 1.07
C PHE A 127 -17.15 19.11 2.37
N ARG A 128 -17.23 18.33 3.45
CA ARG A 128 -17.43 18.80 4.83
C ARG A 128 -16.18 18.56 5.66
N ASN A 129 -16.09 19.25 6.78
CA ASN A 129 -15.01 19.02 7.74
C ASN A 129 -15.03 17.56 8.21
N THR A 130 -13.87 16.91 8.09
CA THR A 130 -13.63 15.51 8.45
C THR A 130 -13.45 15.32 9.95
N GLU A 131 -13.02 16.36 10.66
CA GLU A 131 -12.97 16.36 12.11
C GLU A 131 -14.32 16.77 12.68
N LEU A 132 -14.96 15.81 13.34
CA LEU A 132 -16.19 16.08 14.07
C LEU A 132 -15.84 16.55 15.49
N THR A 133 -16.11 17.84 15.76
CA THR A 133 -15.96 18.41 17.11
C THR A 133 -16.72 17.60 18.15
N GLU A 134 -16.07 17.31 19.26
CA GLU A 134 -16.67 16.59 20.39
C GLU A 134 -17.88 17.36 20.94
N ILE A 135 -18.96 16.64 21.25
CA ILE A 135 -20.15 17.23 21.89
C ILE A 135 -19.96 17.20 23.42
N SER A 136 -19.25 16.19 23.90
CA SER A 136 -18.85 16.00 25.30
C SER A 136 -17.35 15.72 25.39
N PRO A 137 -16.63 16.14 26.45
CA PRO A 137 -15.22 15.80 26.67
C PRO A 137 -14.93 14.28 26.79
N GLN A 138 -15.97 13.45 26.91
CA GLN A 138 -15.87 12.00 26.95
C GLN A 138 -16.06 11.36 25.57
N ASP A 139 -16.40 12.15 24.55
CA ASP A 139 -16.61 11.65 23.20
C ASP A 139 -15.30 11.15 22.60
N LYS A 140 -15.38 10.01 21.92
CA LYS A 140 -14.28 9.57 21.06
C LYS A 140 -14.15 10.54 19.89
N ARG A 141 -12.98 11.17 19.74
CA ARG A 141 -12.65 11.97 18.56
C ARG A 141 -12.80 11.13 17.29
N ILE A 142 -13.44 11.71 16.27
CA ILE A 142 -13.67 11.08 14.98
C ILE A 142 -12.98 11.92 13.91
N LEU A 143 -12.12 11.27 13.15
CA LEU A 143 -11.54 11.80 11.93
C LEU A 143 -12.01 10.92 10.78
N PHE A 144 -12.80 11.50 9.89
CA PHE A 144 -13.25 10.86 8.67
C PHE A 144 -12.23 11.02 7.54
N ASP A 145 -12.31 10.14 6.54
CA ASP A 145 -11.46 10.33 5.36
C ASP A 145 -12.05 11.34 4.39
N LEU A 146 -13.23 11.04 3.83
CA LEU A 146 -13.97 11.96 2.96
C LEU A 146 -15.42 12.04 3.43
N LEU A 147 -15.84 13.22 3.90
CA LEU A 147 -17.23 13.50 4.24
C LEU A 147 -17.84 14.42 3.18
N CYS A 148 -18.85 13.93 2.49
CA CYS A 148 -19.48 14.60 1.36
C CYS A 148 -20.97 14.85 1.62
N ARG A 149 -21.49 15.96 1.09
CA ARG A 149 -22.92 16.25 1.03
C ARG A 149 -23.39 16.27 -0.42
N THR A 150 -24.54 15.68 -0.67
CA THR A 150 -25.26 15.67 -1.95
C THR A 150 -26.72 16.07 -1.71
N PRO A 151 -27.50 16.37 -2.77
CA PRO A 151 -28.96 16.52 -2.64
C PRO A 151 -29.64 15.27 -2.06
N GLY A 152 -29.06 14.09 -2.27
CA GLY A 152 -29.57 12.81 -1.77
C GLY A 152 -29.18 12.47 -0.32
N GLY A 153 -28.38 13.31 0.35
CA GLY A 153 -27.96 13.10 1.74
C GLY A 153 -26.45 13.19 1.95
N THR A 154 -25.99 12.63 3.06
CA THR A 154 -24.58 12.63 3.47
C THR A 154 -23.93 11.32 3.05
N ILE A 155 -22.73 11.40 2.47
CA ILE A 155 -21.91 10.25 2.09
C ILE A 155 -20.60 10.35 2.84
N LEU A 156 -20.27 9.31 3.59
CA LEU A 156 -18.96 9.11 4.21
C LEU A 156 -18.21 8.06 3.39
N VAL A 157 -17.00 8.35 2.95
CA VAL A 157 -16.12 7.39 2.27
C VAL A 157 -14.86 7.21 3.10
N GLU A 158 -14.59 5.98 3.50
CA GLU A 158 -13.43 5.57 4.31
C GLU A 158 -12.54 4.61 3.51
N MET A 159 -11.22 4.78 3.59
CA MET A 159 -10.23 3.86 3.01
C MET A 159 -9.52 3.09 4.13
N GLN A 160 -9.61 1.77 4.10
CA GLN A 160 -9.04 0.92 5.15
C GLN A 160 -7.98 -0.03 4.57
N ARG A 161 -6.71 0.35 4.75
CA ARG A 161 -5.56 -0.43 4.28
C ARG A 161 -5.32 -1.73 5.03
N THR A 162 -5.54 -1.73 6.34
CA THR A 162 -5.29 -2.90 7.20
C THR A 162 -6.58 -3.32 7.91
N SER A 163 -6.80 -4.63 7.99
CA SER A 163 -7.92 -5.23 8.72
C SER A 163 -7.97 -4.76 10.18
N ARG A 164 -9.19 -4.54 10.67
CA ARG A 164 -9.48 -4.18 12.05
C ARG A 164 -10.65 -5.03 12.54
N PHE A 165 -10.48 -5.65 13.70
CA PHE A 165 -11.53 -6.50 14.29
C PHE A 165 -12.81 -5.71 14.64
N ASP A 166 -12.67 -4.42 14.95
CA ASP A 166 -13.75 -3.52 15.35
C ASP A 166 -14.34 -2.70 14.19
N GLN A 167 -13.98 -2.99 12.93
CA GLN A 167 -14.30 -2.10 11.81
C GLN A 167 -15.81 -1.89 11.62
N ARG A 168 -16.63 -2.94 11.71
CA ARG A 168 -18.07 -2.84 11.50
C ARG A 168 -18.73 -1.97 12.57
N ASP A 169 -18.34 -2.15 13.84
CA ASP A 169 -18.83 -1.33 14.95
C ASP A 169 -18.37 0.13 14.82
N ARG A 170 -17.14 0.36 14.35
CA ARG A 170 -16.62 1.71 14.05
C ARG A 170 -17.45 2.39 12.96
N LEU A 171 -17.73 1.71 11.85
CA LEU A 171 -18.55 2.27 10.77
C LEU A 171 -19.98 2.57 11.25
N LEU A 172 -20.57 1.66 12.03
CA LEU A 172 -21.88 1.88 12.65
C LEU A 172 -21.88 3.11 13.57
N PHE A 173 -20.85 3.25 14.41
CA PHE A 173 -20.68 4.41 15.29
C PHE A 173 -20.54 5.71 14.49
N TYR A 174 -19.78 5.69 13.40
CA TYR A 174 -19.58 6.83 12.50
C TYR A 174 -20.89 7.25 11.82
N GLY A 175 -21.60 6.30 11.21
CA GLY A 175 -22.91 6.56 10.60
C GLY A 175 -23.93 7.08 11.61
N SER A 176 -23.99 6.49 12.80
CA SER A 176 -24.87 6.92 13.88
C SER A 176 -24.55 8.35 14.33
N ARG A 177 -23.26 8.71 14.45
CA ARG A 177 -22.86 10.09 14.79
C ARG A 177 -23.32 11.09 13.73
N LEU A 178 -23.26 10.74 12.45
CA LEU A 178 -23.77 11.58 11.37
C LEU A 178 -25.28 11.74 11.42
N VAL A 179 -26.03 10.70 11.82
CA VAL A 179 -27.48 10.77 12.03
C VAL A 179 -27.84 11.68 13.21
N THR A 180 -27.20 11.50 14.37
CA THR A 180 -27.51 12.29 15.59
C THR A 180 -27.31 13.80 15.42
N ARG A 181 -26.49 14.23 14.46
CA ARG A 181 -26.21 15.66 14.19
C ARG A 181 -27.29 16.36 13.37
N GLN A 182 -28.23 15.61 12.78
CA GLN A 182 -29.24 16.18 11.89
C GLN A 182 -30.40 16.83 12.65
N VAL A 183 -30.79 16.23 13.78
CA VAL A 183 -31.91 16.70 14.60
C VAL A 183 -31.38 17.47 15.81
N LYS A 184 -31.97 18.63 16.09
CA LYS A 184 -31.57 19.54 17.16
C LYS A 184 -32.64 19.64 18.23
N ARG A 185 -32.23 20.11 19.41
CA ARG A 185 -33.17 20.43 20.48
C ARG A 185 -34.15 21.50 20.01
N GLY A 186 -35.45 21.20 20.10
CA GLY A 186 -36.52 22.09 19.68
C GLY A 186 -37.21 21.66 18.38
N ASP A 187 -36.66 20.69 17.65
CA ASP A 187 -37.34 20.11 16.49
C ASP A 187 -38.56 19.29 16.95
N GLU A 188 -39.72 19.53 16.35
CA GLU A 188 -40.96 18.79 16.64
C GLU A 188 -41.01 17.43 15.93
N GLU A 189 -40.32 17.31 14.78
CA GLU A 189 -40.29 16.12 13.94
C GLU A 189 -38.86 15.58 13.75
N TYR A 190 -38.73 14.26 13.65
CA TYR A 190 -37.46 13.58 13.36
C TYR A 190 -37.26 13.38 11.86
N VAL A 191 -36.93 14.47 11.16
CA VAL A 191 -36.66 14.43 9.71
C VAL A 191 -35.18 14.14 9.47
N LEU A 192 -34.88 12.93 9.00
CA LEU A 192 -33.52 12.49 8.69
C LEU A 192 -33.28 12.43 7.18
N ALA A 193 -32.22 13.09 6.72
CA ALA A 193 -31.63 12.85 5.41
C ALA A 193 -30.81 11.55 5.43
N PRO A 194 -30.78 10.80 4.30
CA PRO A 194 -30.00 9.56 4.22
C PRO A 194 -28.51 9.77 4.52
N VAL A 195 -27.91 8.79 5.20
CA VAL A 195 -26.48 8.68 5.47
C VAL A 195 -25.97 7.39 4.83
N LYS A 196 -25.04 7.50 3.90
CA LYS A 196 -24.37 6.35 3.26
C LYS A 196 -22.94 6.30 3.74
N VAL A 197 -22.53 5.17 4.30
CA VAL A 197 -21.16 4.92 4.75
C VAL A 197 -20.54 3.90 3.81
N ILE A 198 -19.57 4.34 3.02
CA ILE A 198 -18.81 3.54 2.10
C ILE A 198 -17.44 3.28 2.73
N CYS A 199 -17.04 2.01 2.81
CA CYS A 199 -15.72 1.61 3.26
C CYS A 199 -15.04 0.76 2.19
N ILE A 200 -13.93 1.27 1.67
CA ILE A 200 -13.08 0.59 0.70
C ILE A 200 -11.99 -0.13 1.47
N MET A 201 -11.90 -1.45 1.32
CA MET A 201 -11.10 -2.31 2.20
C MET A 201 -10.02 -3.05 1.38
N ASN A 202 -8.77 -2.90 1.78
CA ASN A 202 -7.63 -3.64 1.19
C ASN A 202 -7.41 -5.02 1.87
N TYR A 203 -8.50 -5.61 2.35
CA TYR A 203 -8.58 -6.93 2.96
C TYR A 203 -9.98 -7.48 2.73
N GLU A 204 -10.17 -8.75 3.09
CA GLU A 204 -11.46 -9.43 2.94
C GLU A 204 -12.02 -9.80 4.32
N ASP A 205 -13.34 -9.77 4.43
CA ASP A 205 -14.07 -10.35 5.55
C ASP A 205 -14.56 -11.76 5.19
N GLU A 206 -14.84 -12.57 6.21
CA GLU A 206 -15.55 -13.83 6.04
C GLU A 206 -17.03 -13.59 5.74
N HIS A 207 -17.53 -14.20 4.66
CA HIS A 207 -18.94 -14.16 4.28
C HIS A 207 -19.46 -15.55 3.89
N PRO A 208 -19.88 -16.39 4.87
CA PRO A 208 -20.25 -17.79 4.63
C PRO A 208 -21.39 -17.99 3.63
N ASN A 209 -22.30 -17.01 3.52
CA ASN A 209 -23.49 -17.08 2.68
C ASN A 209 -23.41 -16.14 1.46
N SER A 210 -22.24 -15.59 1.14
CA SER A 210 -22.09 -14.66 0.01
C SER A 210 -21.83 -15.41 -1.29
N PRO A 211 -22.43 -14.98 -2.42
CA PRO A 211 -22.11 -15.51 -3.73
C PRO A 211 -20.60 -15.42 -4.01
N GLU A 212 -20.05 -16.49 -4.58
CA GLU A 212 -18.74 -16.46 -5.21
C GLU A 212 -18.78 -15.43 -6.34
N GLY A 213 -18.02 -14.34 -6.22
CA GLY A 213 -18.13 -13.20 -7.15
C GLY A 213 -18.21 -11.85 -6.45
N LYS A 214 -18.80 -11.83 -5.25
CA LYS A 214 -19.28 -10.58 -4.67
C LYS A 214 -18.15 -9.74 -4.09
N ILE A 215 -17.92 -8.59 -4.71
CA ILE A 215 -16.91 -7.59 -4.28
C ILE A 215 -17.50 -6.42 -3.48
N LEU A 216 -18.77 -6.10 -3.69
CA LEU A 216 -19.48 -4.98 -3.02
C LEU A 216 -20.63 -5.50 -2.16
N TYR A 217 -20.61 -5.16 -0.88
CA TYR A 217 -21.62 -5.57 0.09
C TYR A 217 -22.42 -4.37 0.57
N HIS A 218 -23.73 -4.40 0.33
CA HIS A 218 -24.66 -3.37 0.78
C HIS A 218 -25.50 -3.90 1.96
N TYR A 219 -25.43 -3.19 3.09
CA TYR A 219 -26.19 -3.48 4.31
C TYR A 219 -27.14 -2.32 4.64
N ARG A 220 -28.36 -2.67 5.04
CA ARG A 220 -29.43 -1.75 5.46
C ARG A 220 -30.30 -2.40 6.54
N LEU A 221 -31.01 -1.59 7.31
CA LEU A 221 -31.97 -2.10 8.30
C LEU A 221 -33.24 -2.60 7.61
N ARG A 222 -33.71 -3.78 8.04
CA ARG A 222 -34.91 -4.43 7.52
C ARG A 222 -35.55 -5.31 8.58
N GLU A 223 -36.84 -5.58 8.42
CA GLU A 223 -37.55 -6.61 9.15
C GLU A 223 -37.00 -8.00 8.75
N ILE A 224 -36.96 -8.94 9.71
CA ILE A 224 -36.23 -10.20 9.59
C ILE A 224 -36.96 -11.18 8.65
N GLU A 225 -38.29 -11.30 8.76
CA GLU A 225 -39.07 -12.33 8.05
C GLU A 225 -39.43 -11.91 6.63
N THR A 226 -39.86 -10.66 6.46
CA THR A 226 -40.38 -10.09 5.21
C THR A 226 -39.32 -9.36 4.39
N ALA A 227 -38.18 -9.04 5.01
CA ALA A 227 -37.16 -8.15 4.47
C ALA A 227 -37.67 -6.73 4.14
N GLU A 228 -38.82 -6.31 4.70
CA GLU A 228 -39.34 -4.95 4.58
C GLU A 228 -38.30 -3.94 5.09
N PRO A 229 -37.92 -2.92 4.31
CA PRO A 229 -36.96 -1.91 4.78
C PRO A 229 -37.49 -1.15 5.99
N PHE A 230 -36.68 -1.06 7.05
CA PHE A 230 -36.98 -0.18 8.18
C PHE A 230 -36.52 1.25 7.84
N GLY A 231 -37.26 1.87 6.92
CA GLY A 231 -36.85 3.11 6.28
C GLY A 231 -35.61 2.94 5.38
N ASP A 232 -35.06 4.07 4.93
CA ASP A 232 -33.87 4.13 4.06
C ASP A 232 -33.00 5.34 4.43
N ARG A 233 -32.60 5.38 5.71
CA ARG A 233 -31.89 6.53 6.30
C ARG A 233 -30.41 6.25 6.59
N MET A 234 -30.01 4.99 6.69
CA MET A 234 -28.61 4.63 6.94
C MET A 234 -28.25 3.33 6.22
N SER A 235 -27.22 3.40 5.37
CA SER A 235 -26.77 2.28 4.55
C SER A 235 -25.25 2.17 4.58
N PHE A 236 -24.75 0.94 4.56
CA PHE A 236 -23.31 0.64 4.57
C PHE A 236 -22.91 -0.10 3.29
N TYR A 237 -21.84 0.34 2.67
CA TYR A 237 -21.27 -0.25 1.46
C TYR A 237 -19.83 -0.66 1.75
N LEU A 238 -19.54 -1.96 1.74
CA LEU A 238 -18.19 -2.49 1.94
C LEU A 238 -17.65 -2.99 0.61
N LEU A 239 -16.61 -2.34 0.09
CA LEU A 239 -15.93 -2.70 -1.15
C LEU A 239 -14.62 -3.42 -0.83
N GLU A 240 -14.56 -4.73 -1.10
CA GLU A 240 -13.39 -5.57 -0.78
C GLU A 240 -12.47 -5.69 -1.99
N LEU A 241 -11.41 -4.87 -2.01
CA LEU A 241 -10.48 -4.77 -3.13
C LEU A 241 -9.83 -6.10 -3.51
N PRO A 242 -9.32 -6.95 -2.58
CA PRO A 242 -8.59 -8.15 -2.97
C PRO A 242 -9.44 -9.20 -3.70
N ARG A 243 -10.77 -9.18 -3.51
CA ARG A 243 -11.67 -10.14 -4.15
C ARG A 243 -11.62 -10.06 -5.66
N ILE A 244 -11.34 -8.88 -6.25
CA ILE A 244 -11.27 -8.76 -7.71
C ILE A 244 -10.19 -9.65 -8.33
N MET A 245 -9.11 -9.91 -7.59
CA MET A 245 -7.95 -10.68 -8.06
C MET A 245 -8.26 -12.17 -8.23
N ARG A 246 -9.40 -12.65 -7.72
CA ARG A 246 -9.86 -14.02 -7.91
C ARG A 246 -10.57 -14.23 -9.25
N TYR A 247 -10.96 -13.14 -9.92
CA TYR A 247 -11.66 -13.21 -11.19
C TYR A 247 -10.68 -12.93 -12.33
N THR A 248 -10.58 -13.88 -13.25
CA THR A 248 -9.96 -13.67 -14.56
C THR A 248 -10.74 -12.60 -15.32
N ASP A 249 -10.13 -12.02 -16.36
CA ASP A 249 -10.49 -10.77 -17.07
C ASP A 249 -11.97 -10.54 -17.49
N GLU A 250 -12.86 -11.51 -17.26
CA GLU A 250 -14.30 -11.52 -17.57
C GLU A 250 -15.20 -10.74 -16.60
N TYR A 251 -14.73 -10.33 -15.41
CA TYR A 251 -15.55 -9.51 -14.50
C TYR A 251 -15.50 -8.03 -14.92
N ASP A 252 -16.30 -7.70 -15.93
CA ASP A 252 -16.43 -6.35 -16.47
C ASP A 252 -17.57 -5.59 -15.76
N SER A 253 -17.21 -4.87 -14.69
CA SER A 253 -18.10 -3.90 -14.05
C SER A 253 -17.35 -2.62 -13.69
N PRO A 254 -18.01 -1.46 -13.64
CA PRO A 254 -17.35 -0.20 -13.27
C PRO A 254 -16.64 -0.27 -11.91
N VAL A 255 -17.28 -0.91 -10.91
CA VAL A 255 -16.70 -1.13 -9.58
C VAL A 255 -15.45 -2.02 -9.61
N ALA A 256 -15.41 -2.99 -10.51
CA ALA A 256 -14.21 -3.80 -10.73
C ALA A 256 -13.07 -3.01 -11.38
N GLY A 257 -13.39 -2.09 -12.30
CA GLY A 257 -12.45 -1.11 -12.83
C GLY A 257 -11.78 -0.30 -11.72
N TRP A 258 -12.57 0.22 -10.77
CA TRP A 258 -12.05 0.87 -9.58
C TRP A 258 -11.19 -0.05 -8.72
N CYS A 259 -11.59 -1.30 -8.48
CA CYS A 259 -10.75 -2.22 -7.71
C CYS A 259 -9.35 -2.42 -8.34
N ARG A 260 -9.27 -2.46 -9.69
CA ARG A 260 -7.99 -2.51 -10.42
C ARG A 260 -7.19 -1.21 -10.26
N ILE A 261 -7.83 -0.05 -10.34
CA ILE A 261 -7.22 1.27 -10.10
C ILE A 261 -6.58 1.33 -8.71
N PHE A 262 -7.30 0.93 -7.66
CA PHE A 262 -6.80 0.95 -6.29
C PHE A 262 -5.66 -0.05 -6.02
N ARG A 263 -5.68 -1.23 -6.67
CA ARG A 263 -4.73 -2.32 -6.39
C ARG A 263 -3.46 -2.26 -7.21
N ASN A 264 -3.55 -1.91 -8.49
CA ASN A 264 -2.40 -1.84 -9.38
C ASN A 264 -2.67 -0.92 -10.57
N PHE A 265 -2.53 0.38 -10.33
CA PHE A 265 -2.73 1.39 -11.36
C PHE A 265 -1.77 1.21 -12.55
N SER A 266 -0.51 0.82 -12.31
CA SER A 266 0.47 0.61 -13.40
C SER A 266 0.04 -0.49 -14.38
N ILE A 267 -0.49 -1.62 -13.88
CA ILE A 267 -1.03 -2.69 -14.73
C ILE A 267 -2.31 -2.19 -15.42
N PHE A 268 -3.20 -1.53 -14.68
CA PHE A 268 -4.43 -0.97 -15.24
C PHE A 268 -4.14 0.00 -16.38
N ALA A 269 -3.17 0.88 -16.21
CA ALA A 269 -2.78 1.87 -17.20
C ALA A 269 -2.25 1.24 -18.49
N LYS A 270 -1.38 0.23 -18.37
CA LYS A 270 -0.86 -0.54 -19.52
C LYS A 270 -1.94 -1.31 -20.28
N SER A 271 -3.04 -1.66 -19.62
CA SER A 271 -4.14 -2.42 -20.22
C SER A 271 -5.14 -1.56 -21.01
N ARG A 272 -5.04 -0.23 -20.94
CA ARG A 272 -5.98 0.70 -21.59
C ARG A 272 -5.43 1.20 -22.92
N SER A 273 -6.29 1.32 -23.93
CA SER A 273 -5.94 1.93 -25.21
C SER A 273 -5.82 3.45 -25.07
N GLU A 274 -4.81 4.05 -25.71
CA GLU A 274 -4.36 5.47 -25.62
C GLU A 274 -5.37 6.56 -26.07
N LYS A 275 -6.69 6.32 -26.09
CA LYS A 275 -7.68 7.28 -26.63
C LYS A 275 -8.89 7.49 -25.73
N ASP A 276 -8.67 7.59 -24.43
CA ASP A 276 -9.70 7.99 -23.47
C ASP A 276 -9.22 9.21 -22.68
N ALA A 277 -9.76 10.39 -23.00
CA ALA A 277 -9.41 11.66 -22.36
C ALA A 277 -9.65 11.64 -20.84
N GLU A 278 -10.60 10.82 -20.38
CA GLU A 278 -10.89 10.64 -18.97
C GLU A 278 -9.85 9.76 -18.29
N PHE A 279 -9.40 8.72 -18.99
CA PHE A 279 -8.29 7.91 -18.54
C PHE A 279 -6.99 8.73 -18.44
N GLU A 280 -6.68 9.56 -19.42
CA GLU A 280 -5.51 10.44 -19.36
C GLU A 280 -5.57 11.41 -18.17
N ARG A 281 -6.76 11.94 -17.85
CA ARG A 281 -6.94 12.82 -16.69
C ARG A 281 -6.68 12.07 -15.39
N LEU A 282 -7.22 10.86 -15.25
CA LEU A 282 -6.95 10.00 -14.10
C LEU A 282 -5.45 9.64 -14.02
N GLU A 283 -4.84 9.27 -15.13
CA GLU A 283 -3.41 8.93 -15.19
C GLU A 283 -2.53 10.11 -14.73
N ARG A 284 -2.78 11.32 -15.26
CA ARG A 284 -2.06 12.52 -14.83
C ARG A 284 -2.24 12.80 -13.34
N ALA A 285 -3.46 12.69 -12.83
CA ALA A 285 -3.75 12.88 -11.41
C ALA A 285 -3.09 11.83 -10.50
N MET A 286 -2.82 10.64 -11.05
CA MET A 286 -2.18 9.53 -10.33
C MET A 286 -0.65 9.60 -10.35
N ARG A 287 -0.02 10.40 -11.22
CA ARG A 287 1.44 10.44 -11.34
C ARG A 287 2.07 11.17 -10.16
N VAL A 288 3.05 10.53 -9.52
CA VAL A 288 3.84 11.13 -8.43
C VAL A 288 4.65 12.32 -8.93
N SER A 289 5.03 12.36 -10.21
CA SER A 289 5.71 13.51 -10.81
C SER A 289 4.85 14.76 -10.94
N GLY A 290 3.52 14.64 -10.82
CA GLY A 290 2.61 15.77 -10.73
C GLY A 290 2.60 16.45 -9.35
N LEU A 291 3.23 15.85 -8.34
CA LEU A 291 3.27 16.37 -6.98
C LEU A 291 4.43 17.36 -6.76
N ASP A 292 4.19 18.34 -5.90
CA ASP A 292 5.25 19.20 -5.36
C ASP A 292 6.10 18.49 -4.29
N ASP A 293 7.18 19.13 -3.86
CA ASP A 293 8.14 18.52 -2.93
C ASP A 293 7.54 18.21 -1.55
N GLN A 294 6.56 19.00 -1.09
CA GLN A 294 5.89 18.80 0.20
C GLN A 294 4.83 17.69 0.09
N GLU A 295 4.12 17.63 -1.02
CA GLU A 295 3.16 16.58 -1.35
C GLU A 295 3.85 15.21 -1.48
N ILE A 296 5.01 15.17 -2.14
CA ILE A 296 5.86 13.96 -2.20
C ILE A 296 6.25 13.51 -0.79
N ASP A 297 6.65 14.43 0.07
CA ASP A 297 7.02 14.10 1.45
C ASP A 297 5.84 13.57 2.26
N ASN A 298 4.68 14.21 2.15
CA ASN A 298 3.47 13.76 2.84
C ASN A 298 3.05 12.36 2.38
N TYR A 299 3.08 12.12 1.06
CA TYR A 299 2.77 10.82 0.48
C TYR A 299 3.71 9.73 1.00
N PHE A 300 5.02 9.93 0.89
CA PHE A 300 5.98 8.91 1.31
C PHE A 300 6.04 8.73 2.82
N SER A 301 5.81 9.79 3.61
CA SER A 301 5.70 9.69 5.06
C SER A 301 4.52 8.80 5.47
N ASP A 302 3.35 8.94 4.82
CA ASP A 302 2.18 8.10 5.10
C ASP A 302 2.39 6.65 4.64
N MET A 303 3.15 6.44 3.56
CA MET A 303 3.53 5.10 3.11
C MET A 303 4.49 4.39 4.07
N MET A 304 5.34 5.12 4.80
CA MET A 304 6.28 4.57 5.79
C MET A 304 5.58 4.13 7.08
N THR A 305 4.82 3.04 7.01
CA THR A 305 4.13 2.44 8.16
C THR A 305 5.01 1.40 8.86
N GLU A 306 4.89 1.28 10.20
CA GLU A 306 5.63 0.27 10.98
C GLU A 306 5.43 -1.16 10.44
N LYS A 307 4.23 -1.48 9.95
CA LYS A 307 3.91 -2.80 9.39
C LYS A 307 4.68 -3.10 8.11
N GLU A 308 4.80 -2.13 7.21
CA GLU A 308 5.62 -2.28 6.00
C GLU A 308 7.11 -2.33 6.33
N MET A 309 7.50 -1.64 7.40
CA MET A 309 8.88 -1.58 7.87
C MET A 309 9.31 -2.83 8.64
N HIS A 310 8.37 -3.56 9.26
CA HIS A 310 8.65 -4.68 10.17
C HIS A 310 9.63 -5.74 9.63
N PRO A 311 9.54 -6.18 8.36
CA PRO A 311 10.52 -7.13 7.81
C PRO A 311 11.94 -6.55 7.77
N TYR A 312 12.08 -5.25 7.51
CA TYR A 312 13.35 -4.55 7.41
C TYR A 312 13.95 -4.28 8.79
N ILE A 313 13.13 -3.81 9.75
CA ILE A 313 13.55 -3.63 11.14
C ILE A 313 14.03 -4.96 11.74
N LYS A 314 13.25 -6.04 11.56
CA LYS A 314 13.66 -7.37 12.04
C LYS A 314 14.91 -7.90 11.33
N GLY A 315 15.06 -7.63 10.04
CA GLY A 315 16.27 -7.97 9.28
C GLY A 315 17.50 -7.28 9.88
N ALA A 316 17.41 -5.98 10.11
CA ALA A 316 18.46 -5.15 10.69
C ALA A 316 18.82 -5.60 12.11
N GLU A 317 17.83 -5.83 12.98
CA GLU A 317 18.04 -6.36 14.34
C GLU A 317 18.78 -7.70 14.33
N GLN A 318 18.35 -8.64 13.48
CA GLN A 318 18.99 -9.95 13.36
C GLN A 318 20.43 -9.83 12.85
N GLN A 319 20.68 -8.94 11.89
CA GLN A 319 22.02 -8.72 11.37
C GLN A 319 22.92 -8.04 12.41
N GLY A 320 22.41 -7.04 13.13
CA GLY A 320 23.08 -6.39 14.25
C GLY A 320 23.45 -7.38 15.35
N TYR A 321 22.52 -8.25 15.74
CA TYR A 321 22.78 -9.34 16.67
C TYR A 321 23.88 -10.28 16.19
N ARG A 322 23.83 -10.72 14.92
CA ARG A 322 24.86 -11.60 14.33
C ARG A 322 26.24 -10.95 14.32
N LYS A 323 26.33 -9.66 13.95
CA LYS A 323 27.59 -8.89 13.94
C LYS A 323 28.13 -8.74 15.37
N GLY A 324 27.29 -8.35 16.32
CA GLY A 324 27.66 -8.22 17.73
C GLY A 324 28.10 -9.55 18.35
N PHE A 325 27.39 -10.64 18.06
CA PHE A 325 27.76 -11.98 18.50
C PHE A 325 29.11 -12.42 17.91
N LYS A 326 29.31 -12.24 16.59
CA LYS A 326 30.57 -12.57 15.92
C LYS A 326 31.75 -11.79 16.51
N ALA A 327 31.60 -10.47 16.67
CA ALA A 327 32.63 -9.63 17.28
C ALA A 327 32.94 -10.06 18.72
N GLY A 328 31.91 -10.39 19.52
CA GLY A 328 32.09 -10.90 20.88
C GLY A 328 32.80 -12.26 20.94
N VAL A 329 32.51 -13.17 19.99
CA VAL A 329 33.20 -14.46 19.88
C VAL A 329 34.65 -14.26 19.45
N GLU A 330 34.92 -13.41 18.47
CA GLU A 330 36.29 -13.11 18.00
C GLU A 330 37.12 -12.47 19.13
N GLN A 331 36.58 -11.47 19.82
CA GLN A 331 37.24 -10.85 20.97
C GLN A 331 37.47 -11.86 22.10
N GLY A 332 36.45 -12.63 22.48
CA GLY A 332 36.58 -13.64 23.54
C GLY A 332 37.57 -14.76 23.19
N THR A 333 37.67 -15.12 21.91
CA THR A 333 38.66 -16.11 21.43
C THR A 333 40.07 -15.53 21.46
N ALA A 334 40.26 -14.29 21.00
CA ALA A 334 41.56 -13.62 21.04
C ALA A 334 42.08 -13.46 22.48
N GLU A 335 41.23 -12.96 23.39
CA GLU A 335 41.56 -12.84 24.82
C GLU A 335 41.83 -14.21 25.48
N GLY A 336 41.10 -15.25 25.08
CA GLY A 336 41.29 -16.62 25.58
C GLY A 336 42.60 -17.25 25.11
N VAL A 337 42.97 -17.05 23.84
CA VAL A 337 44.24 -17.50 23.27
C VAL A 337 45.41 -16.78 23.93
N GLU A 338 45.34 -15.47 24.09
CA GLU A 338 46.38 -14.68 24.77
C GLU A 338 46.59 -15.17 26.22
N LYS A 339 45.53 -15.28 27.02
CA LYS A 339 45.60 -15.83 28.39
C LYS A 339 46.12 -17.27 28.42
N GLY A 340 45.80 -18.08 27.42
CA GLY A 340 46.28 -19.44 27.29
C GLY A 340 47.79 -19.51 27.02
N ILE A 341 48.29 -18.70 26.09
CA ILE A 341 49.70 -18.58 25.75
C ILE A 341 50.49 -18.10 26.98
N GLU A 342 49.98 -17.12 27.73
CA GLU A 342 50.62 -16.64 28.96
C GLU A 342 50.66 -17.71 30.06
N LYS A 343 49.59 -18.50 30.23
CA LYS A 343 49.57 -19.61 31.19
C LYS A 343 50.59 -20.70 30.84
N VAL A 344 50.77 -20.98 29.55
CA VAL A 344 51.79 -21.91 29.06
C VAL A 344 53.19 -21.34 29.30
N ALA A 345 53.42 -20.06 29.00
CA ALA A 345 54.69 -19.39 29.26
C ALA A 345 55.07 -19.41 30.76
N LYS A 346 54.12 -19.12 31.66
CA LYS A 346 54.32 -19.23 33.12
C LYS A 346 54.68 -20.66 33.55
N SER A 347 54.02 -21.66 32.96
CA SER A 347 54.32 -23.07 33.25
C SER A 347 55.74 -23.45 32.78
N MET A 348 56.15 -23.00 31.59
CA MET A 348 57.50 -23.24 31.07
C MET A 348 58.59 -22.54 31.90
N LEU A 349 58.33 -21.31 32.37
CA LEU A 349 59.20 -20.60 33.31
C LEU A 349 59.37 -21.39 34.61
N SER A 350 58.27 -21.95 35.16
CA SER A 350 58.33 -22.76 36.39
C SER A 350 59.12 -24.06 36.24
N LEU A 351 59.23 -24.58 35.00
CA LEU A 351 60.04 -25.75 34.65
C LEU A 351 61.51 -25.41 34.37
N GLY A 352 61.92 -24.14 34.49
CA GLY A 352 63.30 -23.70 34.31
C GLY A 352 63.74 -23.59 32.85
N ILE A 353 62.79 -23.51 31.90
CA ILE A 353 63.11 -23.37 30.48
C ILE A 353 63.64 -21.92 30.22
N PRO A 354 64.74 -21.74 29.48
CA PRO A 354 65.28 -20.42 29.16
C PRO A 354 64.29 -19.51 28.40
N VAL A 355 64.29 -18.22 28.71
CA VAL A 355 63.39 -17.20 28.14
C VAL A 355 63.40 -17.18 26.61
N GLU A 356 64.57 -17.34 25.99
CA GLU A 356 64.68 -17.41 24.53
C GLU A 356 63.91 -18.61 23.94
N GLN A 357 63.94 -19.77 24.59
CA GLN A 357 63.21 -20.96 24.13
C GLN A 357 61.71 -20.82 24.36
N ILE A 358 61.29 -20.14 25.43
CA ILE A 358 59.87 -19.82 25.68
C ILE A 358 59.35 -18.85 24.63
N GLY A 359 60.14 -17.83 24.26
CA GLY A 359 59.79 -16.89 23.18
C GLY A 359 59.58 -17.59 21.84
N ILE A 360 60.45 -18.56 21.51
CA ILE A 360 60.28 -19.38 20.29
C ILE A 360 59.00 -20.24 20.35
N ALA A 361 58.69 -20.83 21.50
CA ALA A 361 57.56 -21.76 21.65
C ALA A 361 56.20 -21.06 21.76
N THR A 362 56.16 -19.85 22.30
CA THR A 362 54.91 -19.13 22.63
C THR A 362 54.68 -17.92 21.73
N GLY A 363 55.71 -17.45 21.02
CA GLY A 363 55.65 -16.24 20.20
C GLY A 363 55.63 -14.93 21.00
N LEU A 364 55.75 -14.99 22.33
CA LEU A 364 55.80 -13.81 23.19
C LEU A 364 57.18 -13.12 23.12
N SER A 365 57.19 -11.79 23.29
CA SER A 365 58.45 -11.04 23.36
C SER A 365 59.21 -11.35 24.67
N PRO A 366 60.55 -11.24 24.68
CA PRO A 366 61.34 -11.44 25.89
C PRO A 366 60.88 -10.55 27.06
N GLU A 367 60.49 -9.30 26.77
CA GLU A 367 60.00 -8.35 27.77
C GLU A 367 58.66 -8.79 28.39
N ARG A 368 57.75 -9.35 27.57
CA ARG A 368 56.46 -9.88 28.06
C ARG A 368 56.66 -11.15 28.89
N ILE A 369 57.61 -12.00 28.52
CA ILE A 369 57.93 -13.22 29.29
C ILE A 369 58.58 -12.85 30.64
N GLU A 370 59.46 -11.86 30.67
CA GLU A 370 60.11 -11.43 31.92
C GLU A 370 59.14 -10.73 32.88
N THR A 371 58.11 -10.04 32.36
CA THR A 371 57.03 -9.50 33.20
C THR A 371 56.15 -10.61 33.80
N LEU A 372 55.86 -11.67 33.05
CA LEU A 372 55.15 -12.86 33.56
C LEU A 372 55.94 -13.64 34.62
N ARG A 373 57.23 -13.37 34.79
CA ARG A 373 58.11 -13.95 35.81
C ARG A 373 58.00 -13.23 37.16
N GLN A 374 57.54 -11.98 37.15
CA GLN A 374 57.39 -11.13 38.35
C GLN A 374 55.97 -11.23 38.97
N ASP A 375 55.01 -11.76 38.23
CA ASP A 375 53.63 -12.09 38.65
C ASP A 375 53.47 -13.58 39.02
#